data_AF-A0A947WHF6-F1
#
_entry.id   AF-A0A947WHF6-F1
#
_cell.length_a   1.000
_cell.length_b   1.000
_cell.length_c   1.000
_cell.angle_alpha   90.00
_cell.angle_beta   90.00
_cell.angle_gamma   90.00
#
_symmetry.space_group_name_H-M   'P 1'
#
loop_
_entity.id
_entity.type
_entity.pdbx_description
1 polymer ?
#
loop_
_entity_poly.entity_id
_entity_poly.type
_entity_poly.pdbx_seq_one_letter_code
_entity_poly.pdbx_strand_id
1 'polypeptide(L)' 'MDIVKLKNMKISELTEIAKELRINGISGMKKHDLIFKILQAKVEKDGFAYGEGVLEVLEDGFGFL' A
#
# COMPACT_ATOMS: atom_id res chain seq x y z
N MET A 1 5.49 -9.24 -0.19
CA MET A 1 4.91 -9.37 1.18
C MET A 1 3.42 -9.22 1.00
N ASP A 2 2.65 -10.29 1.16
CA ASP A 2 1.25 -10.31 0.70
C ASP A 2 0.29 -9.68 1.69
N ILE A 3 -0.78 -9.06 1.15
CA ILE A 3 -1.87 -8.49 1.93
C ILE A 3 -2.51 -9.51 2.88
N VAL A 4 -2.51 -10.79 2.49
CA VAL A 4 -3.02 -11.91 3.32
C VAL A 4 -2.16 -12.08 4.58
N LYS A 5 -0.84 -11.97 4.47
CA LYS A 5 0.06 -12.06 5.62
C LYS A 5 -0.14 -10.87 6.57
N LEU A 6 -0.22 -9.65 6.02
CA LEU A 6 -0.45 -8.43 6.80
C LEU A 6 -1.81 -8.45 7.52
N LYS A 7 -2.86 -8.99 6.90
CA LYS A 7 -4.18 -9.13 7.53
C LYS A 7 -4.18 -10.08 8.73
N ASN A 8 -3.32 -11.11 8.72
CA ASN A 8 -3.19 -12.08 9.82
C ASN A 8 -2.28 -11.60 10.96
N MET A 9 -1.46 -10.57 10.75
CA MET A 9 -0.60 -10.00 11.79
C MET A 9 -1.39 -9.17 12.82
N LYS A 10 -0.86 -9.05 14.03
CA LYS A 10 -1.40 -8.17 15.07
C LYS A 10 -1.12 -6.71 14.75
N ILE A 11 -1.97 -5.81 15.27
CA ILE A 11 -1.78 -4.36 15.10
C ILE A 11 -0.41 -3.89 15.58
N SER A 12 0.10 -4.49 16.66
CA SER A 12 1.43 -4.20 17.21
C SER A 12 2.55 -4.54 16.23
N GLU A 13 2.49 -5.70 15.57
CA GLU A 13 3.48 -6.11 14.57
C GLU A 13 3.45 -5.21 13.34
N LEU A 14 2.24 -4.86 12.87
CA LEU A 14 2.08 -3.90 11.78
C LEU A 14 2.65 -2.52 12.13
N THR A 15 2.51 -2.09 13.39
CA THR A 15 3.04 -0.81 13.87
C THR A 15 4.57 -0.81 13.86
N GLU A 16 5.21 -1.90 14.27
CA GLU A 16 6.68 -2.04 14.20
C GLU A 16 7.19 -2.01 12.75
N ILE A 17 6.54 -2.74 11.85
CA ILE A 17 6.88 -2.72 10.41
C ILE A 17 6.72 -1.32 9.83
N ALA A 18 5.67 -0.59 10.22
CA ALA A 18 5.44 0.77 9.77
C ALA A 18 6.52 1.74 10.28
N LYS A 19 7.03 1.56 11.51
CA LYS A 19 8.16 2.34 12.03
C LYS A 19 9.46 2.03 11.28
N GLU A 20 9.73 0.77 10.98
CA GLU A 20 10.90 0.36 10.17
C GLU A 20 10.87 0.98 8.77
N LEU A 21 9.67 1.10 8.19
CA LEU A 21 9.42 1.77 6.91
C LEU A 21 9.34 3.30 7.02
N ARG A 22 9.58 3.88 8.22
CA ARG A 22 9.51 5.33 8.49
C ARG A 22 8.18 5.98 8.12
N ILE A 23 7.08 5.25 8.29
CA ILE A 23 5.73 5.75 8.03
C ILE A 23 5.29 6.62 9.21
N ASN A 24 5.12 7.92 8.94
CA ASN A 24 4.68 8.89 9.95
C ASN A 24 3.15 8.85 10.15
N GLY A 25 2.70 9.24 11.35
CA GLY A 25 1.27 9.45 11.63
C GLY A 25 0.46 8.17 11.83
N ILE A 26 1.08 7.05 12.20
CA ILE A 26 0.42 5.74 12.40
C ILE A 26 -0.42 5.64 13.68
N SER A 27 -0.28 6.58 14.62
CA SER A 27 -1.09 6.60 15.85
C SER A 27 -2.56 6.85 15.55
N GLY A 28 -3.44 5.95 16.02
CA GLY A 28 -4.89 6.05 15.81
C GLY A 28 -5.39 5.56 14.44
N MET A 29 -4.49 5.09 13.58
CA MET A 29 -4.86 4.53 12.28
C MET A 29 -5.58 3.18 12.44
N LYS A 30 -6.60 2.92 11.62
CA LYS A 30 -7.26 1.61 11.60
C LYS A 30 -6.32 0.57 10.99
N LYS A 31 -6.51 -0.70 11.36
CA LYS A 31 -5.69 -1.81 10.86
C LYS A 31 -5.62 -1.85 9.33
N HIS A 32 -6.75 -1.65 8.64
CA HIS A 32 -6.78 -1.66 7.17
C HIS A 32 -5.95 -0.52 6.56
N ASP A 33 -6.08 0.70 7.08
CA ASP A 33 -5.34 1.86 6.61
C ASP A 33 -3.83 1.69 6.82
N LEU A 34 -3.43 1.14 7.98
CA LEU A 34 -2.04 0.84 8.31
C LEU A 34 -1.45 -0.20 7.34
N ILE A 35 -2.19 -1.26 7.00
CA ILE A 35 -1.77 -2.26 6.02
C ILE A 35 -1.54 -1.62 4.66
N PHE A 36 -2.43 -0.72 4.23
CA PHE A 36 -2.33 -0.06 2.93
C PHE A 36 -1.09 0.85 2.87
N LYS A 37 -0.86 1.65 3.92
CA LYS A 37 0.35 2.48 4.06
C LYS A 37 1.64 1.65 4.03
N ILE A 38 1.66 0.49 4.70
CA ILE A 38 2.81 -0.43 4.69
C ILE A 38 3.07 -0.97 3.28
N LEU A 39 2.01 -1.37 2.57
CA LEU A 39 2.12 -1.84 1.19
C LEU A 39 2.65 -0.74 0.27
N GLN A 40 2.08 0.46 0.36
CA GLN A 40 2.50 1.62 -0.44
C GLN A 40 3.97 1.98 -0.20
N ALA A 41 4.39 2.12 1.07
CA ALA A 41 5.77 2.46 1.42
C ALA A 41 6.77 1.40 0.93
N LYS A 42 6.35 0.14 0.85
CA LYS A 42 7.18 -0.96 0.36
C LYS A 42 7.31 -0.94 -1.16
N VAL A 43 6.20 -0.69 -1.86
CA VAL A 43 6.17 -0.49 -3.32
C VAL A 43 7.04 0.70 -3.74
N GLU A 44 6.95 1.81 -3.01
CA GLU A 44 7.80 2.99 -3.21
C GLU A 44 9.28 2.70 -2.95
N LYS A 45 9.59 1.94 -1.89
CA LYS A 45 10.97 1.55 -1.55
C LYS A 45 11.58 0.57 -2.54
N ASP A 46 10.78 -0.36 -3.05
CA ASP A 46 11.21 -1.35 -4.04
C ASP A 46 11.25 -0.75 -5.46
N GLY A 47 10.86 0.52 -5.64
CA GLY A 47 11.08 1.31 -6.86
C GLY A 47 10.15 0.97 -8.03
N PHE A 48 9.18 0.06 -7.81
CA PHE A 48 8.25 -0.35 -8.85
C PHE A 48 6.81 -0.24 -8.35
N ALA A 49 6.15 0.88 -8.64
CA ALA A 49 4.69 0.95 -8.61
C ALA A 49 4.12 0.16 -9.79
N TYR A 50 3.81 -1.12 -9.56
CA TYR A 50 3.03 -1.91 -10.51
C TYR A 50 1.54 -1.67 -10.25
N GLY A 51 0.89 -0.98 -11.18
CA GLY A 51 -0.56 -0.93 -11.30
C GLY A 51 -0.98 -1.78 -12.50
N GLU A 52 -1.89 -2.72 -12.29
CA GLU A 52 -2.53 -3.51 -13.34
C GLU A 52 -3.99 -3.08 -13.44
N GLY A 53 -4.43 -2.79 -14.67
CA GLY A 53 -5.74 -2.21 -14.97
C GLY A 53 -6.13 -2.47 -16.42
N VAL A 54 -7.41 -2.31 -16.74
CA VAL A 54 -7.90 -2.44 -18.12
C VAL A 54 -7.84 -1.05 -18.74
N LEU A 55 -7.02 -0.90 -19.78
CA LEU A 55 -6.90 0.36 -20.50
C LEU A 55 -8.27 0.75 -21.09
N GLU A 56 -8.85 1.84 -20.62
CA GLU A 56 -10.04 2.46 -21.19
C GLU A 56 -9.62 3.69 -22.01
N VAL A 57 -9.95 3.68 -23.31
CA VAL A 57 -9.57 4.74 -24.26
C VAL A 57 -10.79 5.60 -24.58
N LEU A 58 -10.67 6.91 -24.36
CA LEU A 58 -11.68 7.91 -24.70
C LEU A 58 -11.56 8.34 -26.16
N GLU A 59 -12.66 8.86 -26.73
CA GLU A 59 -12.73 9.32 -28.13
C GLU A 59 -11.72 10.44 -28.45
N ASP A 60 -11.31 11.20 -27.44
CA ASP A 60 -10.32 12.29 -27.54
C ASP A 60 -8.86 11.79 -27.58
N GLY A 61 -8.63 10.48 -27.54
CA GLY A 61 -7.31 9.85 -27.71
C GLY A 61 -6.48 9.69 -26.42
N PHE A 62 -7.03 10.03 -25.26
CA PHE A 62 -6.43 9.74 -23.96
C PHE A 62 -7.07 8.48 -23.33
N GLY A 63 -6.34 7.79 -22.46
CA GLY A 63 -6.86 6.63 -21.75
C GLY A 63 -6.33 6.50 -20.33
N PHE A 64 -7.06 5.74 -19.52
CA PHE A 64 -6.74 5.46 -18.12
C PHE A 64 -6.52 3.97 -17.91
N LEU A 65 -5.61 3.63 -16.99
CA LEU A 65 -5.44 2.28 -16.45
C LEU A 65 -6.31 2.11 -15.20
#